data_AF-A0A9X8H885-F1
#
_entry.id   AF-A0A9X8H885-F1
#
_cell.length_a   1.000
_cell.length_b   1.000
_cell.length_c   1.000
_cell.angle_alpha   90.00
_cell.angle_beta   90.00
_cell.angle_gamma   90.00
#
_symmetry.space_group_name_H-M   'P 1'
#
loop_
_entity.id
_entity.type
_entity.pdbx_description
1 polymer ?
#
loop_
_entity_poly.entity_id
_entity_poly.type
_entity_poly.pdbx_seq_one_letter_code
_entity_poly.pdbx_strand_id
1 'polypeptide(L)'
;MAISALEGIPRTTWLTWLSKKDAHLTTERNKRCLTLGGQGRPVTMQFANDLLAFMKAVRTDSHLLTTAHMVTWIKTHQQSWVETYLQRKAASGTGYDGLLGLCQRFAHRHDFAQRVPCYSKLKRAEFEEQKNAFAATFWRPSGRSTMRSPYVTSSMWMKQQCTMTCHLD
;
A
#
# COMPACT_ATOMS: atom_id res chain seq x y z
N MET A 1 17.25 12.52 -38.33
CA MET A 1 18.48 12.72 -37.53
C MET A 1 18.69 14.16 -37.05
N ALA A 2 17.94 15.14 -37.54
CA ALA A 2 18.13 16.55 -37.17
C ALA A 2 17.64 16.93 -35.75
N ILE A 3 16.53 16.35 -35.28
CA ILE A 3 15.87 16.78 -34.04
C ILE A 3 16.72 16.50 -32.78
N SER A 4 17.39 15.35 -32.70
CA SER A 4 18.19 14.99 -31.50
C SER A 4 19.41 15.90 -31.31
N ALA A 5 20.05 16.31 -32.41
CA ALA A 5 21.20 17.22 -32.37
C ALA A 5 20.76 18.66 -32.04
N LEU A 6 19.59 19.08 -32.51
CA LEU A 6 19.02 20.41 -32.27
C LEU A 6 18.65 20.62 -30.78
N GLU A 7 18.07 19.58 -30.15
CA GLU A 7 17.60 19.63 -28.76
C GLU A 7 18.69 19.26 -27.74
N GLY A 8 19.91 18.94 -28.19
CA GLY A 8 20.99 18.48 -27.31
C GLY A 8 20.71 17.12 -26.64
N ILE A 9 19.82 16.29 -27.20
CA ILE A 9 19.42 15.01 -26.63
C ILE A 9 20.27 13.88 -27.24
N PRO A 10 20.96 13.06 -26.42
CA PRO A 10 21.67 11.90 -26.93
C PRO A 10 20.75 10.97 -27.74
N ARG A 11 21.23 10.51 -28.90
CA ARG A 11 20.46 9.64 -29.80
C ARG A 11 19.91 8.40 -29.11
N THR A 12 20.66 7.84 -28.16
CA THR A 12 20.26 6.66 -27.36
C THR A 12 19.01 6.93 -26.51
N THR A 13 18.92 8.11 -25.90
CA THR A 13 17.77 8.56 -25.13
C THR A 13 16.55 8.71 -26.04
N TRP A 14 16.73 9.35 -27.20
CA TRP A 14 15.66 9.53 -28.18
C TRP A 14 15.09 8.20 -28.68
N LEU A 15 15.95 7.22 -28.99
CA LEU A 15 15.52 5.89 -29.40
C LEU A 15 14.78 5.15 -28.28
N THR A 16 15.21 5.32 -27.02
CA THR A 16 14.53 4.73 -25.86
C THR A 16 13.12 5.30 -25.69
N TRP A 17 12.95 6.61 -25.86
CA TRP A 17 11.64 7.26 -25.83
C TRP A 17 10.75 6.81 -26.98
N LEU A 18 11.32 6.70 -28.19
CA LEU A 18 10.59 6.22 -29.36
C LEU A 18 10.08 4.79 -29.15
N SER A 19 10.93 3.91 -28.59
CA SER A 19 10.55 2.52 -28.24
C SER A 19 9.44 2.46 -27.18
N LYS A 20 9.39 3.44 -26.27
CA LYS A 20 8.39 3.53 -25.20
C LYS A 20 7.23 4.47 -25.53
N LYS A 21 7.13 5.00 -26.76
CA LYS A 21 6.18 6.09 -27.08
C LYS A 21 4.75 5.70 -26.76
N ASP A 22 4.36 4.48 -27.10
CA ASP A 22 2.99 4.03 -26.92
C ASP A 22 2.67 3.92 -25.43
N ALA A 23 3.59 3.39 -24.62
CA ALA A 23 3.48 3.39 -23.15
C ALA A 23 3.50 4.80 -22.52
N HIS A 24 3.98 5.83 -23.21
CA HIS A 24 3.89 7.21 -22.73
C HIS A 24 2.57 7.87 -23.14
N LEU A 25 2.05 7.57 -24.33
CA LEU A 25 0.86 8.20 -24.91
C LEU A 25 -0.45 7.55 -24.44
N THR A 26 -0.49 6.24 -24.21
CA THR A 26 -1.72 5.51 -23.87
C THR A 26 -2.08 5.53 -22.39
N THR A 27 -1.22 6.10 -21.55
CA THR A 27 -1.38 6.01 -20.09
C THR A 27 -2.30 7.09 -19.53
N GLU A 28 -3.37 6.68 -18.86
CA GLU A 28 -4.32 7.56 -18.15
C GLU A 28 -3.90 7.85 -16.70
N ARG A 29 -2.63 8.16 -16.46
CA ARG A 29 -2.10 8.41 -15.10
C ARG A 29 -2.36 9.85 -14.65
N ASN A 30 -2.39 10.05 -13.34
CA ASN A 30 -2.36 11.38 -12.73
C ASN A 30 -1.10 12.14 -13.18
N LYS A 31 -1.27 13.35 -13.73
CA LYS A 31 -0.19 14.23 -14.22
C LYS A 31 0.86 14.59 -13.15
N ARG A 32 0.54 14.42 -11.86
CA ARG A 32 1.49 14.62 -10.75
C ARG A 32 2.52 13.48 -10.61
N CYS A 33 2.33 12.35 -11.29
CA CYS A 33 3.26 11.22 -11.22
C CYS A 33 4.32 11.35 -12.32
N LEU A 34 5.56 11.66 -11.92
CA LEU A 34 6.70 11.90 -12.81
C LEU A 34 7.25 10.65 -13.51
N THR A 35 6.90 9.44 -13.04
CA THR A 35 7.39 8.18 -13.60
C THR A 35 6.23 7.31 -14.07
N LEU A 36 6.53 6.33 -14.93
CA LEU A 36 5.54 5.35 -15.42
C LEU A 36 4.99 4.43 -14.31
N GLY A 37 5.48 4.54 -13.07
CA GLY A 37 5.31 3.50 -12.06
C GLY A 37 6.11 2.24 -12.41
N GLY A 38 6.37 1.38 -11.43
CA GLY A 38 7.05 0.08 -11.69
C GLY A 38 8.53 0.15 -12.07
N GLN A 39 9.14 1.34 -12.13
CA GLN A 39 10.57 1.51 -12.44
C GLN A 39 11.50 1.16 -11.26
N GLY A 40 10.94 0.87 -10.09
CA GLY A 40 11.71 0.36 -8.95
C GLY A 40 12.10 -1.10 -9.14
N ARG A 41 13.26 -1.49 -8.59
CA ARG A 41 13.69 -2.89 -8.59
C ARG A 41 12.60 -3.78 -7.96
N PRO A 42 12.07 -4.78 -8.68
CA PRO A 42 11.13 -5.70 -8.08
C PRO A 42 11.84 -6.45 -6.96
N VAL A 43 11.22 -6.46 -5.78
CA VAL A 43 11.65 -7.34 -4.70
C VAL A 43 11.09 -8.72 -5.02
N THR A 44 11.91 -9.57 -5.63
CA THR A 44 11.57 -10.95 -5.97
C THR A 44 11.58 -11.81 -4.70
N MET A 45 10.62 -11.60 -3.78
CA MET A 45 10.31 -12.55 -2.72
C MET A 45 9.41 -13.63 -3.32
N GLN A 46 9.87 -14.88 -3.34
CA GLN A 46 9.06 -16.00 -3.83
C GLN A 46 7.79 -16.21 -2.98
N PHE A 47 7.84 -15.85 -1.70
CA PHE A 47 6.75 -15.91 -0.73
C PHE A 47 5.94 -14.60 -0.61
N ALA A 48 6.07 -13.67 -1.57
CA ALA A 48 5.40 -12.36 -1.49
C ALA A 48 3.88 -12.48 -1.30
N ASN A 49 3.23 -13.42 -1.99
CA ASN A 49 1.79 -13.63 -1.90
C ASN A 49 1.37 -14.12 -0.50
N ASP A 50 2.15 -15.01 0.09
CA ASP A 50 1.88 -15.57 1.43
C ASP A 50 2.06 -14.50 2.50
N LEU A 51 3.13 -13.69 2.38
CA LEU A 51 3.33 -12.53 3.26
C LEU A 51 2.18 -11.53 3.12
N LEU A 52 1.68 -11.29 1.90
CA LEU A 52 0.53 -10.41 1.67
C LEU A 52 -0.76 -10.96 2.27
N ALA A 53 -0.99 -12.27 2.19
CA ALA A 53 -2.13 -12.92 2.82
C ALA A 53 -2.08 -12.74 4.35
N PHE A 54 -0.91 -12.97 4.96
CA PHE A 54 -0.67 -12.70 6.38
C PHE A 54 -0.94 -11.24 6.75
N MET A 55 -0.39 -10.28 5.98
CA MET A 55 -0.61 -8.85 6.24
C MET A 55 -2.10 -8.47 6.19
N LYS A 56 -2.86 -9.04 5.27
CA LYS A 56 -4.31 -8.83 5.17
C LYS A 56 -5.05 -9.44 6.35
N ALA A 57 -4.72 -10.67 6.76
CA ALA A 57 -5.33 -11.32 7.91
C ALA A 57 -5.15 -10.50 9.21
N VAL A 58 -3.90 -10.09 9.51
CA VAL A 58 -3.59 -9.23 10.67
C VAL A 58 -4.40 -7.93 10.65
N ARG A 59 -4.61 -7.35 9.47
CA ARG A 59 -5.36 -6.10 9.30
C ARG A 59 -6.88 -6.30 9.44
N THR A 60 -7.41 -7.43 8.99
CA THR A 60 -8.84 -7.79 9.17
C THR A 60 -9.17 -7.94 10.65
N ASP A 61 -8.28 -8.60 11.40
CA ASP A 61 -8.41 -8.77 12.86
C ASP A 61 -8.13 -7.45 13.63
N SER A 62 -7.95 -6.34 12.89
CA SER A 62 -7.85 -4.97 13.39
C SER A 62 -6.64 -4.70 14.27
N HIS A 63 -5.62 -5.54 14.18
CA HIS A 63 -4.33 -5.27 14.79
C HIS A 63 -3.54 -4.29 13.95
N LEU A 64 -2.73 -3.48 14.63
CA LEU A 64 -1.72 -2.65 13.97
C LEU A 64 -0.69 -3.57 13.32
N LEU A 65 -0.63 -3.58 11.98
CA LEU A 65 0.43 -4.27 11.27
C LEU A 65 1.72 -3.45 11.40
N THR A 66 2.73 -4.02 12.05
CA THR A 66 4.06 -3.42 12.16
C THR A 66 5.04 -4.17 11.26
N THR A 67 6.14 -3.51 10.90
CA THR A 67 7.25 -4.17 10.18
C THR A 67 7.84 -5.32 11.00
N ALA A 68 7.78 -5.24 12.33
CA ALA A 68 8.21 -6.32 13.22
C ALA A 68 7.34 -7.58 13.03
N HIS A 69 6.01 -7.45 12.91
CA HIS A 69 5.13 -8.58 12.61
C HIS A 69 5.52 -9.26 11.29
N MET A 70 5.84 -8.47 10.26
CA MET A 70 6.30 -9.00 8.98
C MET A 70 7.63 -9.75 9.12
N VAL A 71 8.62 -9.15 9.81
CA VAL A 71 9.93 -9.78 10.03
C VAL A 71 9.79 -11.08 10.81
N THR A 72 8.97 -11.10 11.87
CA THR A 72 8.70 -12.31 12.65
C THR A 72 8.07 -13.39 11.78
N TRP A 73 7.08 -13.06 10.95
CA TRP A 73 6.47 -14.01 10.03
C TRP A 73 7.48 -14.59 9.02
N ILE A 74 8.35 -13.75 8.46
CA ILE A 74 9.39 -14.19 7.52
C ILE A 74 10.40 -15.10 8.24
N LYS A 75 10.79 -14.77 9.47
CA LYS A 75 11.70 -15.63 10.26
C LYS A 75 11.09 -16.99 10.54
N THR A 76 9.79 -17.07 10.83
CA THR A 76 9.13 -18.34 11.19
C THR A 76 8.85 -19.23 9.99
N HIS A 77 8.49 -18.65 8.84
CA HIS A 77 8.08 -19.42 7.67
C HIS A 77 9.17 -19.55 6.60
N GLN A 78 10.16 -18.66 6.59
CA GLN A 78 11.14 -18.51 5.51
C GLN A 78 12.56 -18.35 6.08
N GLN A 79 12.90 -19.13 7.11
CA GLN A 79 14.17 -19.03 7.83
C GLN A 79 15.40 -19.15 6.91
N SER A 80 15.41 -20.15 6.02
CA SER A 80 16.51 -20.38 5.07
C SER A 80 16.75 -19.19 4.14
N TRP A 81 15.67 -18.50 3.75
CA TRP A 81 15.75 -17.29 2.95
C TRP A 81 16.35 -16.12 3.75
N VAL A 82 15.95 -15.95 5.01
CA VAL A 82 16.50 -14.90 5.90
C VAL A 82 17.99 -15.11 6.12
N GLU A 83 18.42 -16.34 6.39
CA GLU A 83 19.83 -16.69 6.58
C GLU A 83 20.66 -16.36 5.33
N THR A 84 20.20 -16.81 4.16
CA THR A 84 20.84 -16.49 2.88
C THR A 84 20.90 -14.99 2.62
N TYR A 85 19.83 -14.27 2.94
CA TYR A 85 19.76 -12.81 2.78
C TYR A 85 20.76 -12.09 3.70
N LEU A 86 20.82 -12.49 4.97
CA LEU A 86 21.73 -11.90 5.95
C LEU A 86 23.19 -12.22 5.63
N GLN A 87 23.51 -13.43 5.17
CA GLN A 87 24.85 -13.80 4.70
C GLN A 87 25.31 -12.90 3.54
N ARG A 88 24.45 -12.67 2.54
CA ARG A 88 24.75 -11.74 1.42
C ARG A 88 24.97 -10.31 1.87
N LYS A 89 24.43 -9.92 3.02
CA LYS A 89 24.55 -8.59 3.62
C LYS A 89 25.54 -8.52 4.78
N ALA A 90 26.25 -9.61 5.08
CA ALA A 90 27.18 -9.68 6.20
C ALA A 90 28.30 -8.64 6.07
N ALA A 91 28.82 -8.44 4.87
CA ALA A 91 29.88 -7.46 4.59
C ALA A 91 29.48 -6.00 4.86
N SER A 92 28.17 -5.66 4.84
CA SER A 92 27.70 -4.29 5.06
C SER A 92 27.27 -4.01 6.50
N GLY A 93 27.26 -5.00 7.40
CA GLY A 93 26.83 -4.87 8.81
C GLY A 93 25.36 -4.49 9.03
N THR A 94 24.61 -4.24 7.96
CA THR A 94 23.27 -3.61 7.93
C THR A 94 22.18 -4.56 7.45
N GLY A 95 22.39 -5.87 7.63
CA GLY A 95 21.49 -6.90 7.12
C GLY A 95 20.06 -6.78 7.65
N TYR A 96 19.91 -6.57 8.96
CA TYR A 96 18.61 -6.41 9.60
C TYR A 96 17.91 -5.10 9.24
N ASP A 97 18.62 -3.98 9.18
CA ASP A 97 18.06 -2.71 8.70
C ASP A 97 17.59 -2.81 7.25
N GLY A 98 18.36 -3.51 6.42
CA GLY A 98 17.98 -3.83 5.05
C GLY A 98 16.71 -4.67 4.97
N LEU A 99 16.56 -5.67 5.85
CA LEU A 99 15.36 -6.52 5.94
C LEU A 99 14.14 -5.71 6.39
N LEU A 100 14.31 -4.82 7.37
CA LEU A 100 13.26 -3.91 7.82
C LEU A 100 12.81 -2.98 6.70
N GLY A 101 13.76 -2.35 5.99
CA GLY A 101 13.47 -1.49 4.85
C GLY A 101 12.81 -2.24 3.69
N LEU A 102 13.16 -3.52 3.49
CA LEU A 102 12.51 -4.38 2.50
C LEU A 102 11.04 -4.62 2.84
N CYS A 103 10.72 -4.89 4.11
CA CYS A 103 9.36 -5.03 4.60
C CYS A 103 8.56 -3.73 4.49
N GLN A 104 9.14 -2.59 4.86
CA GLN A 104 8.51 -1.27 4.71
C GLN A 104 8.15 -0.95 3.25
N ARG A 105 9.10 -1.16 2.31
CA ARG A 105 8.86 -0.97 0.87
C ARG A 105 7.83 -1.95 0.32
N PHE A 106 7.75 -3.15 0.89
CA PHE A 106 6.73 -4.14 0.50
C PHE A 106 5.34 -3.69 0.97
N ALA A 107 5.19 -3.32 2.24
CA ALA A 107 3.95 -2.78 2.79
C ALA A 107 3.46 -1.55 1.97
N HIS A 108 4.34 -0.59 1.71
CA HIS A 108 4.01 0.59 0.92
C HIS A 108 3.54 0.26 -0.50
N ARG A 109 4.14 -0.73 -1.17
CA ARG A 109 3.73 -1.16 -2.52
C ARG A 109 2.37 -1.86 -2.57
N HIS A 110 1.89 -2.36 -1.43
CA HIS A 110 0.58 -3.00 -1.29
C HIS A 110 -0.43 -2.10 -0.57
N ASP A 111 -0.20 -0.77 -0.59
CA ASP A 111 -1.10 0.24 -0.04
C ASP A 111 -1.33 0.14 1.48
N PHE A 112 -0.39 -0.50 2.20
CA PHE A 112 -0.36 -0.44 3.65
C PHE A 112 0.27 0.88 4.09
N ALA A 113 -0.56 1.91 4.23
CA ALA A 113 -0.18 3.16 4.85
C ALA A 113 -0.16 3.02 6.38
N GLN A 114 0.81 3.68 7.01
CA GLN A 114 0.79 3.91 8.46
C GLN A 114 -0.50 4.65 8.82
N ARG A 115 -1.22 4.13 9.81
CA ARG A 115 -2.37 4.82 10.39
C ARG A 115 -1.94 5.46 11.69
N VAL A 116 -2.21 6.74 11.84
CA VAL A 116 -2.15 7.41 13.14
C VAL A 116 -3.31 6.88 13.96
N PRO A 117 -3.08 6.33 15.17
CA PRO A 117 -4.17 5.99 16.07
C PRO A 117 -5.05 7.22 16.25
N CYS A 118 -6.31 7.15 15.82
CA CYS A 118 -7.30 8.13 16.18
C CYS A 118 -7.89 7.71 17.53
N TYR A 119 -7.78 8.56 18.54
CA TYR A 119 -8.40 8.30 19.83
C TYR A 119 -9.92 8.43 19.66
N SER A 120 -10.64 7.31 19.67
CA SER A 120 -12.10 7.34 19.74
C SER A 120 -12.50 7.71 21.17
N LYS A 121 -13.49 8.59 21.32
CA LYS A 121 -14.07 8.92 22.63
C LYS A 121 -14.83 7.74 23.26
N LEU A 122 -15.04 6.66 22.51
CA LEU A 122 -15.82 5.50 22.88
C LEU A 122 -14.98 4.23 22.77
N LYS A 123 -15.29 3.22 23.58
CA LYS A 123 -14.69 1.90 23.43
C LYS A 123 -15.18 1.26 22.13
N ARG A 124 -14.36 0.35 21.57
CA ARG A 124 -14.67 -0.30 20.28
C ARG A 124 -16.03 -1.01 20.27
N ALA A 125 -16.39 -1.70 21.36
CA ALA A 125 -17.67 -2.40 21.46
C ALA A 125 -18.87 -1.43 21.41
N GLU A 126 -18.81 -0.35 22.20
CA GLU A 126 -19.82 0.71 22.23
C GLU A 126 -19.97 1.38 20.85
N PHE A 127 -18.84 1.59 20.15
CA PHE A 127 -18.84 2.16 18.80
C PHE A 127 -19.49 1.24 17.75
N GLU A 128 -19.22 -0.07 17.81
CA GLU A 128 -19.87 -1.04 16.91
C GLU A 128 -21.37 -1.15 17.19
N GLU A 129 -21.79 -1.12 18.45
CA GLU A 129 -23.20 -1.09 18.82
C GLU A 129 -23.92 0.16 18.28
N GLN A 130 -23.33 1.35 18.44
CA GLN A 130 -23.87 2.58 17.88
C GLN A 130 -23.97 2.54 16.35
N LYS A 131 -22.95 2.02 15.67
CA LYS A 131 -22.97 1.83 14.21
C LYS A 131 -24.11 0.91 13.79
N ASN A 132 -24.30 -0.21 14.48
CA ASN A 132 -25.35 -1.18 14.18
C ASN A 132 -26.75 -0.59 14.43
N ALA A 133 -26.94 0.11 15.55
CA ALA A 133 -28.21 0.78 15.87
C ALA A 133 -28.57 1.87 14.85
N PHE A 134 -27.58 2.69 14.46
CA PHE A 134 -27.74 3.69 13.41
C PHE A 134 -28.09 3.03 12.06
N ALA A 135 -27.34 2.01 11.64
CA ALA A 135 -27.59 1.30 10.40
C ALA A 135 -28.99 0.66 10.37
N ALA A 136 -29.42 0.04 11.47
CA ALA A 136 -30.76 -0.54 11.58
C ALA A 136 -31.89 0.50 11.46
N THR A 137 -31.65 1.72 11.95
CA THR A 137 -32.61 2.84 11.85
C THR A 137 -32.60 3.45 10.45
N PHE A 138 -31.42 3.65 9.88
CA PHE A 138 -31.22 4.27 8.57
C PHE A 138 -31.72 3.38 7.42
N TRP A 139 -31.44 2.07 7.48
CA TRP A 139 -31.89 1.10 6.49
C TRP A 139 -33.28 0.52 6.78
N ARG A 140 -34.01 1.08 7.75
CA ARG A 140 -35.42 0.72 7.95
C ARG A 140 -36.16 1.04 6.65
N PRO A 141 -36.89 0.07 6.05
CA PRO A 141 -37.60 0.30 4.80
C PRO A 141 -38.62 1.44 4.96
N SER A 142 -38.28 2.63 4.51
CA SER A 142 -39.24 3.71 4.33
C SER A 142 -40.08 3.34 3.11
N GLY A 143 -41.41 3.32 3.28
CA GLY A 143 -42.36 2.63 2.39
C GLY A 143 -42.48 3.12 0.95
N ARG A 144 -41.46 3.71 0.32
CA ARG A 144 -41.36 3.90 -1.13
C ARG A 144 -39.94 3.64 -1.60
N SER A 145 -39.87 2.80 -2.64
CA SER A 145 -38.74 2.49 -3.52
C SER A 145 -37.80 1.37 -3.04
N THR A 146 -37.78 0.32 -3.84
CA THR A 146 -36.75 -0.71 -3.94
C THR A 146 -35.39 -0.09 -4.22
N MET A 147 -34.64 0.32 -3.20
CA MET A 147 -33.19 0.43 -3.30
C MET A 147 -32.59 -0.92 -2.94
N ARG A 148 -31.97 -1.57 -3.94
CA ARG A 148 -31.20 -2.79 -3.75
C ARG A 148 -30.19 -2.60 -2.62
N SER A 149 -30.25 -3.52 -1.66
CA SER A 149 -29.28 -3.76 -0.60
C SER A 149 -27.83 -3.52 -1.06
N PRO A 150 -27.03 -2.69 -0.36
CA PRO A 150 -25.62 -2.48 -0.70
C PRO A 150 -24.69 -3.63 -0.28
N TYR A 151 -25.22 -4.73 0.28
CA TYR A 151 -24.40 -5.90 0.61
C TYR A 151 -23.89 -6.68 -0.61
N VAL A 152 -24.11 -6.17 -1.83
CA VAL A 152 -23.44 -6.63 -3.06
C VAL A 152 -22.67 -5.47 -3.70
N THR A 153 -21.73 -4.88 -2.95
CA THR A 153 -20.39 -4.44 -3.42
C THR A 153 -19.74 -3.63 -2.30
N SER A 154 -18.98 -4.31 -1.44
CA SER A 154 -18.09 -3.70 -0.46
C SER A 154 -16.90 -3.02 -1.17
N SER A 155 -17.10 -1.84 -1.77
CA SER A 155 -15.99 -1.08 -2.40
C SER A 155 -16.34 0.39 -2.71
N MET A 156 -16.66 1.17 -1.67
CA MET A 156 -16.70 2.64 -1.59
C MET A 156 -17.39 2.87 -0.25
N TRP A 157 -16.77 3.42 0.78
CA TRP A 157 -16.56 4.84 1.01
C TRP A 157 -15.54 4.99 2.15
N MET A 158 -14.38 5.58 1.88
CA MET A 158 -13.56 6.17 2.95
C MET A 158 -12.61 7.20 2.34
N LYS A 159 -13.13 8.40 2.09
CA LYS A 159 -12.30 9.60 1.91
C LYS A 159 -12.97 10.80 2.57
N GLN A 160 -12.12 11.59 3.25
CA GLN A 160 -12.34 12.93 3.81
C GLN A 160 -13.26 12.99 5.05
N GLN A 161 -13.02 13.79 6.08
CA GLN A 161 -12.05 14.87 6.42
C GLN A 161 -11.49 14.54 7.85
N CYS A 162 -10.55 15.24 8.50
CA CYS A 162 -10.22 16.65 8.48
C CYS A 162 -8.84 16.87 9.12
N THR A 163 -8.13 17.83 8.56
CA THR A 163 -7.00 18.58 9.10
C THR A 163 -7.35 19.27 10.43
N MET A 164 -6.45 19.30 11.40
CA MET A 164 -5.69 20.51 11.75
C MET A 164 -4.73 20.27 12.92
N THR A 165 -3.67 21.06 12.86
CA THR A 165 -2.50 21.24 13.71
C THR A 165 -2.77 21.31 15.22
N CYS A 166 -1.78 20.85 16.00
CA CYS A 166 -1.01 21.59 17.03
C CYS A 166 -0.29 20.54 17.89
N HIS A 167 1.04 20.46 17.84
CA HIS A 167 1.98 21.11 18.77
C HIS A 167 1.64 20.83 20.24
N LEU A 168 2.57 20.17 20.94
CA LEU A 168 2.84 20.16 22.38
C LEU A 168 4.18 19.40 22.49
N ASP A 169 5.25 20.09 22.89
CA ASP A 169 5.73 20.20 24.29
C ASP A 169 6.46 18.94 24.76
#